data_AF-A0A938BE33-F1
#
_entry.id   AF-A0A938BE33-F1
#
_cell.length_a   1.000
_cell.length_b   1.000
_cell.length_c   1.000
_cell.angle_alpha   90.00
_cell.angle_beta   90.00
_cell.angle_gamma   90.00
#
_symmetry.space_group_name_H-M   'P 1'
#
loop_
_entity.id
_entity.type
_entity.pdbx_description
1 polymer ?
#
loop_
_entity_poly.entity_id
_entity_poly.type
_entity_poly.pdbx_seq_one_letter_code
_entity_poly.pdbx_strand_id
1 'polypeptide(L)'
;MSQQRIRTTIDIPLPLLKKADEAVGQKIAENRNNLILRALEDCLARWEQQKIDEHIAQMALDPEYQNIQRKMVEEYELAGWEALQIGEKQ
;
A
#
# COMPACT_ATOMS: atom_id res chain seq x y z
N MET A 1 15.20 5.03 18.81
CA MET A 1 16.39 4.63 18.01
C MET A 1 16.61 5.70 16.95
N SER A 2 17.66 6.51 17.02
CA SER A 2 17.95 7.51 15.98
C SER A 2 18.37 6.79 14.70
N GLN A 3 17.50 6.82 13.68
CA GLN A 3 17.78 6.23 12.38
C GLN A 3 18.94 7.00 11.73
N GLN A 4 19.98 6.30 11.30
CA GLN A 4 21.14 6.91 10.66
C GLN A 4 20.71 7.56 9.33
N ARG A 5 21.00 8.86 9.17
CA ARG A 5 20.65 9.62 7.96
C ARG A 5 21.89 9.84 7.11
N ILE A 6 21.76 9.57 5.81
CA ILE A 6 22.80 9.83 4.81
C ILE A 6 22.38 11.07 4.02
N ARG A 7 23.30 12.01 3.82
CA ARG A 7 23.06 13.19 2.98
C ARG A 7 23.28 12.80 1.52
N THR A 8 22.24 12.97 0.73
CA THR A 8 22.23 12.67 -0.70
C THR A 8 21.92 13.94 -1.48
N THR A 9 22.60 14.15 -2.60
CA THR A 9 22.29 15.21 -3.57
C THR A 9 21.47 14.60 -4.68
N ILE A 10 20.35 15.25 -5.03
CA ILE A 10 19.45 14.81 -6.09
C ILE A 10 19.18 15.98 -7.04
N ASP A 11 19.07 15.67 -8.33
CA ASP A 11 18.67 16.64 -9.35
C ASP A 11 17.15 16.74 -9.41
N ILE A 12 16.62 17.94 -9.18
CA ILE A 12 15.19 18.22 -9.20
C ILE A 12 14.92 19.33 -10.22
N PRO A 13 13.97 19.15 -11.16
CA PRO A 13 13.57 20.21 -12.05
C PRO A 13 13.10 21.46 -11.28
N LEU A 14 13.58 22.64 -11.69
CA LEU A 14 13.17 23.91 -11.09
C LEU A 14 11.65 24.09 -10.90
N PRO A 15 10.76 23.76 -11.87
CA PRO A 15 9.33 23.92 -11.66
C PRO A 15 8.78 23.00 -10.55
N LEU A 16 9.37 21.82 -10.37
CA LEU A 16 8.98 20.90 -9.31
C LEU A 16 9.45 21.42 -7.94
N LEU A 17 10.67 21.95 -7.88
CA LEU A 17 11.20 22.58 -6.66
C LEU A 17 10.32 23.76 -6.21
N LYS A 18 9.86 24.60 -7.14
CA LYS A 18 8.93 25.71 -6.82
C LYS A 18 7.61 25.22 -6.21
N LYS A 19 7.02 24.15 -6.75
CA LYS A 19 5.81 23.55 -6.19
C LYS A 19 6.03 22.96 -4.79
N ALA A 20 7.19 22.35 -4.56
CA ALA A 20 7.58 21.88 -3.23
C ALA A 20 7.70 23.04 -2.23
N ASP A 21 8.23 24.19 -2.67
CA ASP A 21 8.32 25.40 -1.85
C ASP A 21 6.96 25.98 -1.50
N GLU A 22 6.05 26.03 -2.46
CA GLU A 22 4.66 26.44 -2.23
C GLU A 22 3.98 25.51 -1.22
N ALA A 23 4.16 24.19 -1.33
CA ALA A 23 3.60 23.23 -0.38
C ALA A 23 4.13 23.42 1.05
N VAL A 24 5.42 23.75 1.20
CA VAL A 24 6.00 24.09 2.51
C VAL A 24 5.44 25.43 3.02
N GLY A 25 5.34 26.45 2.15
CA GLY A 25 4.75 27.75 2.50
C GLY A 25 3.29 27.65 2.94
N GLN A 26 2.54 26.72 2.36
CA GLN A 26 1.15 26.39 2.72
C GLN A 26 1.04 25.47 3.94
N LYS A 27 2.16 25.09 4.58
CA LYS A 27 2.21 24.16 5.72
C LYS A 27 1.67 22.75 5.44
N ILE A 28 1.62 22.34 4.17
CA ILE A 28 1.30 20.96 3.78
C ILE A 28 2.44 20.02 4.23
N ALA A 29 3.67 20.53 4.24
CA ALA A 29 4.84 19.85 4.78
C ALA A 29 5.70 20.82 5.61
N GLU A 30 6.37 20.29 6.64
CA GLU A 30 7.21 21.09 7.54
C GLU A 30 8.46 21.64 6.85
N ASN A 31 9.02 20.87 5.92
CA ASN A 31 10.18 21.24 5.12
C ASN A 31 10.26 20.35 3.86
N ARG A 32 11.08 20.77 2.90
CA ARG A 32 11.29 20.04 1.63
C ARG A 32 11.70 18.59 1.84
N ASN A 33 12.59 18.36 2.81
CA ASN A 33 13.11 17.03 3.09
C ASN A 33 12.02 16.10 3.64
N ASN A 34 11.13 16.58 4.52
CA ASN A 34 9.96 15.83 4.97
C ASN A 34 9.03 15.48 3.80
N LEU A 35 8.77 16.45 2.90
CA LEU A 35 7.96 16.22 1.71
C LEU A 35 8.58 15.14 0.79
N ILE A 36 9.89 15.20 0.56
CA ILE A 36 10.63 14.24 -0.27
C ILE A 36 10.59 12.84 0.37
N LEU A 37 10.79 12.74 1.69
CA LEU A 37 10.72 11.45 2.39
C LEU A 37 9.33 10.82 2.27
N ARG A 38 8.27 11.58 2.53
CA ARG A 38 6.89 11.09 2.38
C ARG A 38 6.60 10.63 0.96
N ALA A 39 6.99 11.42 -0.04
CA ALA A 39 6.80 11.04 -1.44
C ALA A 39 7.55 9.76 -1.81
N LEU A 40 8.76 9.54 -1.27
CA LEU A 40 9.52 8.31 -1.47
C LEU A 40 8.89 7.12 -0.78
N GLU A 41 8.45 7.27 0.47
CA GLU A 41 7.73 6.23 1.23
C GLU A 41 6.46 5.80 0.49
N ASP A 42 5.63 6.76 0.07
CA ASP A 42 4.40 6.49 -0.69
C ASP A 42 4.69 5.82 -2.04
N CYS A 43 5.73 6.24 -2.73
CA CYS A 43 6.13 5.66 -4.02
C CYS A 43 6.54 4.19 -3.85
N LEU A 44 7.36 3.89 -2.83
CA LEU A 44 7.81 2.53 -2.54
C LEU A 44 6.66 1.64 -2.09
N ALA A 45 5.75 2.15 -1.25
CA ALA A 45 4.57 1.42 -0.82
C ALA A 45 3.66 1.05 -2.00
N ARG A 46 3.41 1.98 -2.92
CA ARG A 46 2.63 1.71 -4.14
C ARG A 46 3.30 0.69 -5.04
N TRP A 47 4.63 0.75 -5.18
CA TRP A 47 5.35 -0.21 -6.00
C TRP A 47 5.29 -1.62 -5.39
N GLU A 48 5.41 -1.73 -4.07
CA GLU A 48 5.27 -3.01 -3.36
C GLU A 48 3.85 -3.58 -3.53
N GLN A 49 2.83 -2.74 -3.38
CA GLN A 49 1.44 -3.15 -3.63
C GLN A 49 1.24 -3.63 -5.08
N GLN A 50 1.78 -2.92 -6.07
CA GLN A 50 1.68 -3.35 -7.46
C GLN A 50 2.33 -4.71 -7.71
N LYS A 51 3.48 -5.00 -7.09
CA LYS A 51 4.11 -6.32 -7.20
C LYS A 51 3.25 -7.42 -6.59
N ILE A 52 2.62 -7.13 -5.44
CA ILE A 52 1.69 -8.07 -4.80
C ILE A 52 0.49 -8.31 -5.72
N ASP A 53 -0.10 -7.26 -6.26
CA ASP A 53 -1.25 -7.35 -7.17
C ASP A 53 -0.90 -8.13 -8.44
N GLU A 54 0.28 -7.91 -9.03
CA GLU A 54 0.77 -8.68 -10.17
C GLU A 54 0.93 -10.17 -9.82
N HIS A 55 1.47 -10.48 -8.63
CA HIS A 55 1.64 -11.86 -8.19
C HIS A 55 0.29 -12.55 -7.93
N ILE A 56 -0.65 -11.85 -7.30
CA ILE A 56 -2.01 -12.35 -7.08
C ILE A 56 -2.73 -12.55 -8.42
N ALA A 57 -2.58 -11.63 -9.38
CA ALA A 57 -3.18 -11.77 -10.70
C ALA A 57 -2.65 -13.02 -11.45
N GLN A 58 -1.37 -13.35 -11.28
CA GLN A 58 -0.80 -14.59 -11.83
C GLN A 58 -1.39 -15.83 -11.15
N MET A 59 -1.56 -15.82 -9.82
CA MET A 59 -2.17 -16.92 -9.07
C MET A 59 -3.67 -17.07 -9.35
N ALA A 60 -4.39 -15.99 -9.65
CA ALA A 60 -5.81 -16.03 -9.97
C ALA A 60 -6.11 -16.84 -11.24
N LEU A 61 -5.12 -16.99 -12.13
CA LEU A 61 -5.21 -17.81 -13.34
C LEU A 61 -4.74 -19.26 -13.13
N ASP A 62 -4.23 -19.60 -11.94
CA ASP A 62 -3.76 -20.95 -11.60
C ASP A 62 -4.96 -21.87 -11.28
N PRO A 63 -5.19 -22.94 -12.08
CA PRO A 63 -6.31 -23.86 -11.86
C PRO A 63 -6.24 -24.64 -10.54
N GLU A 64 -5.04 -24.93 -10.02
CA GLU A 64 -4.91 -25.62 -8.73
C GLU A 64 -5.29 -24.68 -7.58
N TYR A 65 -4.82 -23.42 -7.65
CA TYR A 65 -5.17 -22.40 -6.67
C TYR A 65 -6.69 -22.15 -6.62
N GLN A 66 -7.34 -22.05 -7.79
CA GLN A 66 -8.80 -21.92 -7.87
C GLN A 66 -9.55 -23.12 -7.27
N ASN A 67 -9.03 -24.34 -7.46
CA ASN A 67 -9.65 -25.56 -6.93
C ASN A 67 -9.52 -25.63 -5.40
N ILE A 68 -8.36 -25.25 -4.86
CA ILE A 68 -8.14 -25.16 -3.41
C ILE A 68 -9.04 -24.09 -2.79
N GLN A 69 -9.10 -22.89 -3.40
CA GLN A 69 -10.01 -21.81 -2.97
C GLN A 69 -11.47 -22.27 -2.96
N ARG A 70 -11.92 -22.97 -4.00
CA ARG A 70 -13.28 -23.50 -4.08
C ARG A 70 -13.58 -24.48 -2.95
N LYS A 71 -12.69 -25.45 -2.70
CA LYS A 71 -12.85 -26.42 -1.61
C LYS A 71 -12.88 -25.75 -0.25
N MET A 72 -12.02 -24.75 -0.01
CA MET A 72 -12.06 -23.98 1.23
C MET A 72 -13.39 -23.24 1.40
N VAL A 73 -13.89 -22.57 0.36
CA VAL A 73 -15.20 -21.89 0.43
C VAL A 73 -16.32 -22.88 0.72
N GLU A 74 -16.34 -24.04 0.07
CA GLU A 74 -17.31 -25.11 0.33
C GLU A 74 -17.23 -25.65 1.77
N GLU A 75 -16.02 -25.83 2.31
CA GLU A 75 -15.80 -26.33 3.67
C GLU A 75 -16.22 -25.32 4.76
N TYR A 76 -16.16 -24.01 4.47
CA TYR A 76 -16.44 -22.95 5.45
C TYR A 76 -17.77 -22.22 5.23
N GLU A 77 -18.55 -22.56 4.20
CA GLU A 77 -19.82 -21.90 3.88
C GLU A 77 -20.82 -21.98 5.05
N LEU A 78 -20.96 -23.17 5.66
CA LEU A 78 -21.87 -23.40 6.77
C LEU A 78 -21.46 -22.59 8.01
N ALA A 79 -20.15 -22.57 8.33
CA ALA A 79 -19.61 -21.82 9.45
C ALA A 79 -19.79 -20.30 9.28
N GLY A 80 -19.74 -19.81 8.04
CA GLY A 80 -20.03 -18.40 7.71
C GLY A 80 -21.48 -18.00 8.02
N TRP A 81 -22.45 -18.85 7.66
CA TRP A 81 -23.87 -18.62 7.95
C TRP A 81 -24.18 -18.66 9.45
N GLU A 82 -23.58 -19.59 10.19
CA GLU A 82 -23.74 -19.69 11.64
C GLU A 82 -23.17 -18.46 12.36
N ALA A 83 -21.98 -17.99 11.95
CA ALA A 83 -21.37 -16.80 12.51
C ALA A 83 -22.19 -15.53 12.27
N LEU A 84 -22.76 -15.37 11.07
CA LEU A 84 -23.65 -14.26 10.72
C LEU A 84 -24.89 -14.24 11.63
N GLN A 85 -25.56 -15.39 11.79
CA GLN A 85 -26.75 -15.50 12.63
C GLN A 85 -26.48 -15.23 14.12
N ILE A 86 -25.29 -15.55 14.61
CA ILE A 86 -24.89 -15.23 15.99
C ILE A 86 -24.67 -13.72 16.14
N GLY A 87 -24.05 -13.07 15.14
CA GLY A 87 -23.83 -11.62 15.13
C GLY A 87 -25.12 -10.80 15.02
N GLU A 88 -26.12 -11.28 14.28
CA GLU A 88 -27.43 -10.60 14.12
C GLU A 88 -28.37 -10.77 15.33
N LYS A 89 -28.05 -11.69 16.26
CA LYS A 89 -28.81 -11.92 17.51
C LYS A 89 -28.29 -11.10 18.70
N GLN A 90 -27.25 -10.31 18.51
CA GLN A 90 -26.71 -9.36 19.50
C GLN A 90 -27.22 -7.95 19.25
#